data_AF-A0A3N5QAD3-F1
#
_entry.id   AF-A0A3N5QAD3-F1
#
_cell.length_a   1.000
_cell.length_b   1.000
_cell.length_c   1.000
_cell.angle_alpha   90.00
_cell.angle_beta   90.00
_cell.angle_gamma   90.00
#
_symmetry.space_group_name_H-M   'P 1'
#
loop_
_entity.id
_entity.type
_entity.pdbx_description
1 polymer ?
#
loop_
_entity_poly.entity_id
_entity_poly.type
_entity_poly.pdbx_seq_one_letter_code
_entity_poly.pdbx_strand_id
1 'polypeptide(L)'
;HRHERLSVFGIGSDLPAPAWRSLLRQLLVLGHLRVDHDGYGALVLTEASRALLRGETTVRVREDSKAAATRKSRAAPAEVAPHDEPLWEALRECRRQLAVEHNVPPYVIFHDATLKQMIAERPADLTAMLSISGVGQAKLARYGERFLEVLRSNSAAA
;
A
#
# COMPACT_ATOMS: atom_id res chain seq x y z
N HIS A 1 -21.08 -13.06 20.18
CA HIS A 1 -20.58 -13.14 21.57
C HIS A 1 -20.46 -11.72 22.11
N ARG A 2 -20.92 -11.45 23.35
CA ARG A 2 -21.09 -10.09 23.91
C ARG A 2 -19.77 -9.47 24.37
N HIS A 3 -18.89 -9.14 23.43
CA HIS A 3 -17.53 -8.63 23.69
C HIS A 3 -17.56 -7.24 24.34
N GLU A 4 -18.65 -6.50 24.16
CA GLU A 4 -18.93 -5.20 24.76
C GLU A 4 -19.07 -5.21 26.29
N ARG A 5 -19.20 -6.40 26.90
CA ARG A 5 -19.34 -6.58 28.36
C ARG A 5 -18.03 -6.92 29.06
N LEU A 6 -16.94 -7.06 28.33
CA LEU A 6 -15.63 -7.34 28.94
C LEU A 6 -15.11 -6.10 29.66
N SER A 7 -14.50 -6.28 30.83
CA SER A 7 -13.90 -5.19 31.61
C SER A 7 -12.78 -4.45 30.86
N VAL A 8 -12.20 -5.09 29.85
CA VAL A 8 -11.16 -4.53 28.99
C VAL A 8 -11.71 -3.86 27.72
N PHE A 9 -13.02 -3.97 27.46
CA PHE A 9 -13.63 -3.42 26.27
C PHE A 9 -13.60 -1.88 26.30
N GLY A 10 -13.08 -1.28 25.23
CA GLY A 10 -12.97 0.18 25.12
C GLY A 10 -11.74 0.81 25.80
N ILE A 11 -10.91 0.01 26.50
CA ILE A 11 -9.63 0.48 27.03
C ILE A 11 -8.69 0.81 25.87
N GLY A 12 -8.07 1.99 25.93
CA GLY A 12 -7.17 2.52 24.90
C GLY A 12 -7.88 2.92 23.60
N SER A 13 -9.14 3.36 23.69
CA SER A 13 -9.91 3.94 22.58
C SER A 13 -9.39 5.30 22.09
N ASP A 14 -8.51 5.93 22.86
CA ASP A 14 -7.72 7.10 22.50
C ASP A 14 -6.61 6.79 21.48
N LEU A 15 -6.22 5.51 21.34
CA LEU A 15 -5.20 5.08 20.39
C LEU A 15 -5.83 4.61 19.06
N PRO A 16 -5.39 5.13 17.90
CA PRO A 16 -5.87 4.66 16.61
C PRO A 16 -5.32 3.26 16.29
N ALA A 17 -6.03 2.50 15.44
CA ALA A 17 -5.67 1.11 15.10
C ALA A 17 -4.20 0.90 14.65
N PRO A 18 -3.56 1.80 13.87
CA PRO A 18 -2.15 1.65 13.52
C PRO A 18 -1.20 1.77 14.72
N ALA A 19 -1.52 2.63 15.69
CA ALA A 19 -0.75 2.79 16.92
C ALA A 19 -0.83 1.52 17.77
N TRP A 20 -2.03 0.96 17.91
CA TRP A 20 -2.23 -0.36 18.55
C TRP A 20 -1.42 -1.47 17.89
N ARG A 21 -1.44 -1.56 16.56
CA ARG A 21 -0.64 -2.55 15.82
C ARG A 21 0.86 -2.36 16.05
N SER A 22 1.34 -1.12 16.15
CA SER A 22 2.75 -0.85 16.46
C SER A 22 3.11 -1.27 17.87
N LEU A 23 2.30 -0.88 18.85
CA LEU A 23 2.47 -1.25 20.25
C LEU A 23 2.59 -2.78 20.41
N LEU A 24 1.68 -3.54 19.79
CA LEU A 24 1.71 -4.99 19.83
C LEU A 24 2.98 -5.57 19.20
N ARG A 25 3.46 -5.03 18.07
CA ARG A 25 4.73 -5.45 17.47
C ARG A 25 5.92 -5.17 18.37
N GLN A 26 5.96 -4.01 19.03
CA GLN A 26 7.04 -3.68 19.95
C GLN A 26 7.03 -4.61 21.17
N LEU A 27 5.86 -4.95 21.70
CA LEU A 27 5.74 -5.91 22.81
C LEU A 27 6.12 -7.35 22.42
N LEU A 28 5.89 -7.75 21.16
CA LEU A 28 6.40 -9.01 20.60
C LEU A 28 7.93 -9.02 20.57
N VAL A 29 8.55 -7.94 20.07
CA VAL A 29 10.02 -7.81 20.00
C VAL A 29 10.67 -7.78 21.38
N LEU A 30 10.04 -7.10 22.35
CA LEU A 30 10.48 -7.07 23.75
C LEU A 30 10.24 -8.41 24.47
N GLY A 31 9.58 -9.38 23.82
CA GLY A 31 9.32 -10.70 24.38
C GLY A 31 8.21 -10.73 25.43
N HIS A 32 7.41 -9.68 25.58
CA HIS A 32 6.21 -9.65 26.44
C HIS A 32 4.97 -10.23 25.77
N LEU A 33 5.00 -10.44 24.46
CA LEU A 33 3.99 -11.17 23.72
C LEU A 33 4.67 -12.22 22.86
N ARG A 34 3.95 -13.28 22.53
CA ARG A 34 4.33 -14.29 21.54
C ARG A 34 3.14 -14.59 20.64
N VAL A 35 3.41 -14.94 19.39
CA VAL A 35 2.41 -15.54 18.51
C VAL A 35 2.30 -17.03 18.82
N ASP A 36 1.11 -17.48 19.16
CA ASP A 36 0.78 -18.90 19.25
C ASP A 36 0.51 -19.44 17.84
N HIS A 37 1.48 -20.18 17.31
CA HIS A 37 1.39 -20.77 15.98
C HIS A 37 0.41 -21.95 15.93
N ASP A 38 0.16 -22.61 17.06
CA ASP A 38 -0.78 -23.73 17.18
C ASP A 38 -2.22 -23.21 17.39
N GLY A 39 -2.36 -22.04 18.03
CA GLY A 39 -3.62 -21.33 18.28
C GLY A 39 -4.03 -20.35 17.19
N TYR A 40 -3.86 -20.68 15.90
CA TYR A 40 -4.28 -19.85 14.76
C TYR A 40 -3.67 -18.42 14.72
N GLY A 41 -2.48 -18.24 15.27
CA GLY A 41 -1.81 -16.94 15.29
C GLY A 41 -2.30 -15.98 16.38
N ALA A 42 -2.95 -16.50 17.43
CA ALA A 42 -3.33 -15.72 18.59
C ALA A 42 -2.10 -15.11 19.29
N LEU A 43 -2.29 -13.96 19.94
CA LEU A 43 -1.25 -13.36 20.78
C LEU A 43 -1.39 -13.88 22.21
N VAL A 44 -0.31 -14.43 22.74
CA VAL A 44 -0.23 -14.94 24.11
C VAL A 44 0.80 -14.17 24.93
N LEU A 45 0.50 -14.00 26.22
CA LEU A 45 1.42 -13.42 27.19
C LEU A 45 2.58 -14.40 27.46
N THR A 46 3.75 -13.86 27.74
CA THR A 46 4.93 -14.63 28.14
C THR A 46 5.17 -14.48 29.65
N GLU A 47 6.14 -15.21 30.20
CA GLU A 47 6.48 -15.05 31.61
C GLU A 47 6.98 -13.62 31.94
N ALA A 48 7.64 -12.97 30.98
CA ALA A 48 8.11 -11.58 31.12
C ALA A 48 6.95 -10.58 31.26
N SER A 49 5.74 -10.91 30.80
CA SER A 49 4.56 -10.03 30.96
C SER A 49 4.09 -9.93 32.40
N ARG A 50 4.39 -10.91 33.25
CA ARG A 50 3.89 -10.97 34.63
C ARG A 50 4.41 -9.82 35.49
N ALA A 51 5.69 -9.50 35.39
CA ALA A 51 6.29 -8.37 36.12
C ALA A 51 5.73 -7.03 35.63
N LEU A 52 5.48 -6.90 34.32
CA LEU A 52 4.87 -5.72 33.72
C LEU A 52 3.41 -5.53 34.19
N LEU A 53 2.60 -6.59 34.16
CA LEU A 53 1.19 -6.53 34.59
C LEU A 53 1.02 -6.30 36.09
N ARG A 54 2.02 -6.69 36.90
CA ARG A 54 2.08 -6.40 38.34
C ARG A 54 2.64 -5.01 38.66
N GLY A 55 3.12 -4.26 37.66
CA GLY A 55 3.71 -2.94 37.86
C GLY A 55 5.13 -2.94 38.45
N GLU A 56 5.79 -4.10 38.48
CA GLU A 56 7.17 -4.24 38.99
C GLU A 56 8.22 -3.76 37.97
N THR A 57 7.84 -3.69 36.70
CA THR A 57 8.68 -3.21 35.59
C THR A 57 7.85 -2.31 34.69
N THR A 58 8.51 -1.32 34.10
CA THR A 58 7.90 -0.43 33.10
C THR A 58 8.59 -0.65 31.75
N VAL A 59 7.81 -0.58 30.68
CA VAL A 59 8.32 -0.61 29.31
C VAL A 59 8.16 0.75 28.68
N ARG A 60 9.22 1.25 28.06
CA ARG A 60 9.16 2.45 27.22
C ARG A 60 9.09 2.00 25.78
N VAL A 61 7.90 2.13 25.21
CA VAL A 61 7.63 1.90 23.79
C VAL A 61 7.75 3.20 23.05
N ARG A 62 8.30 3.14 21.84
CA ARG A 62 8.40 4.30 20.98
C ARG A 62 6.99 4.63 20.51
N GLU A 63 6.54 5.84 20.77
CA GLU A 63 5.38 6.37 20.07
C GLU A 63 5.79 6.51 18.60
N ASP A 64 5.16 5.70 17.74
CA ASP A 64 5.22 6.01 16.33
C ASP A 64 4.51 7.34 16.20
N SER A 65 5.30 8.41 16.05
CA SER A 65 4.76 9.68 15.63
C SER A 65 3.90 9.38 14.41
N LYS A 66 2.93 10.25 14.12
CA LYS A 66 2.61 10.46 12.72
C LYS A 66 3.96 10.85 12.11
N ALA A 67 4.74 9.86 11.65
CA ALA A 67 5.39 9.95 10.38
C ALA A 67 4.23 10.50 9.57
N ALA A 68 4.30 11.81 9.30
CA ALA A 68 3.81 12.29 8.06
C ALA A 68 4.29 11.20 7.14
N ALA A 69 3.37 10.34 6.71
CA ALA A 69 3.56 9.73 5.44
C ALA A 69 3.96 10.96 4.65
N THR A 70 5.23 11.05 4.30
CA THR A 70 5.57 11.60 3.02
C THR A 70 4.74 10.73 2.06
N ARG A 71 3.40 10.97 1.99
CA ARG A 71 2.81 11.74 0.90
C ARG A 71 3.90 12.69 0.45
N LYS A 72 4.90 12.11 -0.24
CA LYS A 72 5.58 12.72 -1.36
C LYS A 72 4.43 13.46 -2.00
N SER A 73 4.43 14.78 -1.81
CA SER A 73 3.28 15.61 -2.13
C SER A 73 2.85 15.09 -3.48
N ARG A 74 1.62 14.54 -3.51
CA ARG A 74 1.06 14.05 -4.75
C ARG A 74 0.93 15.34 -5.52
N ALA A 75 1.95 15.64 -6.32
CA ALA A 75 1.94 16.78 -7.21
C ALA A 75 0.59 16.69 -7.88
N ALA A 76 -0.17 17.80 -7.84
CA ALA A 76 -1.42 17.90 -8.55
C ALA A 76 -1.21 17.24 -9.93
N PRO A 77 -2.11 16.34 -10.36
CA PRO A 77 -1.84 15.49 -11.52
C PRO A 77 -1.42 16.40 -12.67
N ALA A 78 -0.15 16.38 -13.08
CA ALA A 78 0.37 17.24 -14.13
C ALA A 78 -0.62 17.23 -15.29
N GLU A 79 -1.15 18.40 -15.66
CA GLU A 79 -2.11 18.48 -16.75
C GLU A 79 -1.48 17.83 -17.98
N VAL A 80 -2.24 16.94 -18.64
CA VAL A 80 -1.76 16.29 -19.85
C VAL A 80 -1.68 17.39 -20.90
N ALA A 81 -0.54 17.51 -21.56
CA ALA A 81 -0.39 18.52 -22.60
C ALA A 81 -1.36 18.20 -23.76
N PRO A 82 -1.91 19.18 -24.48
CA PRO A 82 -2.88 18.93 -25.53
C PRO A 82 -2.40 17.95 -26.63
N HIS A 83 -1.08 17.89 -26.86
CA HIS A 83 -0.49 16.95 -27.83
C HIS A 83 -0.41 15.51 -27.33
N ASP A 84 -0.48 15.28 -26.02
CA ASP A 84 -0.47 13.95 -25.40
C ASP A 84 -1.88 13.43 -25.11
N GLU A 85 -2.93 14.22 -25.35
CA GLU A 85 -4.33 13.81 -25.13
C GLU A 85 -4.70 12.51 -25.86
N PRO A 86 -4.29 12.27 -27.13
CA PRO A 86 -4.57 11.00 -27.80
C PRO A 86 -3.94 9.79 -27.10
N LEU A 87 -2.70 9.94 -26.63
CA LEU A 87 -2.00 8.89 -25.89
C LEU A 87 -2.65 8.67 -24.51
N TRP A 88 -3.07 9.74 -23.85
CA TRP A 88 -3.80 9.67 -22.59
C TRP A 88 -5.10 8.87 -22.72
N GLU A 89 -5.91 9.17 -23.72
CA GLU A 89 -7.14 8.43 -23.99
C GLU A 89 -6.86 6.95 -24.29
N ALA A 90 -5.85 6.66 -25.12
CA ALA A 90 -5.47 5.28 -25.45
C ALA A 90 -5.03 4.48 -24.19
N LEU A 91 -4.26 5.09 -23.30
CA LEU A 91 -3.84 4.46 -22.04
C LEU A 91 -5.02 4.23 -21.09
N ARG A 92 -5.96 5.18 -21.00
CA ARG A 92 -7.17 5.02 -20.18
C ARG A 92 -8.08 3.92 -20.71
N GLU A 93 -8.21 3.82 -22.02
CA GLU A 93 -9.02 2.78 -22.67
C GLU A 93 -8.40 1.39 -22.48
N CYS A 94 -7.08 1.25 -22.66
CA CYS A 94 -6.36 0.02 -22.36
C CYS A 94 -6.57 -0.41 -20.89
N ARG A 95 -6.47 0.54 -19.96
CA ARG A 95 -6.74 0.30 -18.53
C ARG A 95 -8.17 -0.17 -18.29
N ARG A 96 -9.15 0.46 -18.95
CA ARG A 96 -10.57 0.11 -18.80
C ARG A 96 -10.83 -1.30 -19.30
N GLN A 97 -10.27 -1.67 -20.45
CA GLN A 97 -10.40 -3.02 -21.02
C GLN A 97 -9.83 -4.08 -20.08
N LEU A 98 -8.60 -3.87 -19.59
CA LEU A 98 -7.96 -4.79 -18.64
C LEU A 98 -8.74 -4.90 -17.31
N ALA A 99 -9.29 -3.79 -16.84
CA ALA A 99 -10.13 -3.79 -15.64
C ALA A 99 -11.39 -4.64 -15.80
N VAL A 100 -12.06 -4.54 -16.95
CA VAL A 100 -13.23 -5.38 -17.27
C VAL A 100 -12.81 -6.85 -17.39
N GLU A 101 -11.72 -7.14 -18.12
CA GLU A 101 -11.20 -8.49 -18.33
C GLU A 101 -10.86 -9.19 -17.00
N HIS A 102 -10.27 -8.46 -16.06
CA HIS A 102 -9.89 -8.99 -14.75
C HIS A 102 -10.95 -8.79 -13.66
N ASN A 103 -12.12 -8.24 -14.00
CA ASN A 103 -13.20 -7.90 -13.05
C ASN A 103 -12.71 -7.12 -11.83
N VAL A 104 -11.85 -6.12 -12.05
CA VAL A 104 -11.31 -5.23 -11.02
C VAL A 104 -11.53 -3.77 -11.38
N PRO A 105 -11.62 -2.84 -10.41
CA PRO A 105 -11.67 -1.42 -10.72
C PRO A 105 -10.43 -0.92 -11.50
N PRO A 106 -10.56 0.04 -12.45
CA PRO A 106 -9.45 0.55 -13.27
C PRO A 106 -8.22 1.00 -12.50
N TYR A 107 -8.41 1.67 -11.36
CA TYR A 107 -7.31 2.17 -10.54
C TYR A 107 -6.43 1.05 -9.96
N VAL A 108 -6.91 -0.20 -9.90
CA VAL A 108 -6.14 -1.36 -9.43
C VAL A 108 -5.09 -1.77 -10.45
N ILE A 109 -5.38 -1.64 -11.75
CA ILE A 109 -4.43 -1.87 -12.84
C ILE A 109 -3.30 -0.82 -12.71
N PHE A 110 -3.61 0.45 -12.96
CA PHE A 110 -2.72 1.58 -12.72
C PHE A 110 -3.49 2.83 -12.29
N HIS A 111 -2.90 3.61 -11.37
CA HIS A 111 -3.43 4.92 -11.00
C HIS A 111 -3.15 5.93 -12.11
N ASP A 112 -3.93 7.02 -12.16
CA ASP A 112 -3.74 8.10 -13.13
C ASP A 112 -2.32 8.70 -13.06
N ALA A 113 -1.72 8.75 -11.87
CA ALA A 113 -0.35 9.23 -11.71
C ALA A 113 0.68 8.35 -12.46
N THR A 114 0.48 7.03 -12.46
CA THR A 114 1.35 6.10 -13.19
C THR A 114 1.16 6.28 -14.70
N LEU A 115 -0.08 6.43 -15.18
CA LEU A 115 -0.36 6.68 -16.60
C LEU A 115 0.24 8.01 -17.07
N LYS A 116 0.14 9.08 -16.28
CA LYS A 116 0.77 10.37 -16.60
C LYS A 116 2.29 10.27 -16.63
N GLN A 117 2.88 9.49 -15.72
CA GLN A 117 4.32 9.24 -15.75
C GLN A 117 4.74 8.42 -16.98
N MET A 118 3.93 7.46 -17.43
CA MET A 118 4.16 6.74 -18.70
C MET A 118 4.15 7.67 -19.92
N ILE A 119 3.27 8.68 -19.94
CA ILE A 119 3.26 9.70 -20.98
C ILE A 119 4.53 10.54 -20.94
N ALA A 120 4.94 10.98 -19.76
CA ALA A 120 6.11 11.84 -19.60
C ALA A 120 7.43 11.12 -19.92
N GLU A 121 7.57 9.85 -19.51
CA GLU A 121 8.82 9.08 -19.66
C GLU A 121 8.87 8.24 -20.95
N ARG A 122 7.72 7.96 -21.59
CA ARG A 122 7.58 7.15 -22.81
C ARG A 122 8.49 5.91 -22.84
N PRO A 123 8.32 4.96 -21.90
CA PRO A 123 9.20 3.80 -21.81
C PRO A 123 9.13 2.95 -23.09
N ALA A 124 10.29 2.59 -23.65
CA ALA A 124 10.40 1.82 -24.88
C ALA A 124 10.38 0.29 -24.67
N ASP A 125 10.66 -0.15 -23.45
CA ASP A 125 10.71 -1.55 -23.04
C ASP A 125 10.15 -1.77 -21.63
N LEU A 126 9.97 -3.05 -21.25
CA LEU A 126 9.46 -3.45 -19.94
C LEU A 126 10.42 -3.04 -18.79
N THR A 127 11.72 -2.94 -19.05
CA THR A 127 12.70 -2.53 -18.03
C THR A 127 12.54 -1.06 -17.70
N ALA A 128 12.36 -0.21 -18.71
CA ALA A 128 12.03 1.20 -18.56
C ALA A 128 10.66 1.39 -17.89
N MET A 129 9.70 0.48 -18.08
CA MET A 129 8.44 0.54 -17.34
C MET A 129 8.62 0.30 -15.83
N LEU A 130 9.65 -0.45 -15.39
CA LEU A 130 9.91 -0.68 -13.96
C LEU A 130 10.42 0.57 -13.21
N SER A 131 10.96 1.57 -13.90
CA SER A 131 11.33 2.85 -13.26
C SER A 131 10.12 3.72 -12.94
N ILE A 132 8.94 3.39 -13.48
CA ILE A 132 7.72 4.15 -13.29
C ILE A 132 7.10 3.86 -11.93
N SER A 133 6.78 4.93 -11.19
CA SER A 133 6.19 4.82 -9.87
C SER A 133 4.80 4.17 -9.92
N GLY A 134 4.67 3.02 -9.27
CA GLY A 134 3.44 2.22 -9.24
C GLY A 134 3.42 1.03 -10.21
N VAL A 135 4.49 0.84 -11.00
CA VAL A 135 4.74 -0.37 -11.78
C VAL A 135 5.64 -1.32 -10.98
N GLY A 136 5.03 -2.31 -10.33
CA GLY A 136 5.76 -3.40 -9.70
C GLY A 136 5.90 -4.61 -10.62
N GLN A 137 6.82 -5.53 -10.31
CA GLN A 137 7.08 -6.76 -11.07
C GLN A 137 5.79 -7.54 -11.41
N ALA A 138 4.89 -7.71 -10.44
CA ALA A 138 3.63 -8.42 -10.65
C ALA A 138 2.69 -7.73 -11.65
N LYS A 139 2.66 -6.38 -11.66
CA LYS A 139 1.85 -5.61 -12.61
C LYS A 139 2.48 -5.57 -13.99
N LEU A 140 3.80 -5.44 -14.05
CA LEU A 140 4.56 -5.51 -15.29
C LEU A 140 4.34 -6.84 -16.00
N ALA A 141 4.46 -7.95 -15.28
CA ALA A 141 4.26 -9.28 -15.84
C ALA A 141 2.83 -9.51 -16.36
N ARG A 142 1.83 -8.86 -15.78
CA ARG A 142 0.42 -9.03 -16.16
C ARG A 142 -0.05 -8.06 -17.24
N TYR A 143 0.40 -6.81 -17.18
CA TYR A 143 -0.17 -5.70 -17.96
C TYR A 143 0.87 -5.00 -18.83
N GLY A 144 2.17 -5.19 -18.57
CA GLY A 144 3.25 -4.42 -19.16
C GLY A 144 3.21 -4.40 -20.69
N GLU A 145 3.10 -5.57 -21.32
CA GLU A 145 3.08 -5.70 -22.79
C GLU A 145 1.94 -4.90 -23.44
N ARG A 146 0.73 -4.95 -22.88
CA ARG A 146 -0.45 -4.24 -23.42
C ARG A 146 -0.27 -2.73 -23.35
N PHE A 147 0.29 -2.22 -22.26
CA PHE A 147 0.57 -0.79 -22.12
C PHE A 147 1.74 -0.35 -23.01
N LEU A 148 2.74 -1.21 -23.19
CA LEU A 148 3.88 -0.95 -24.06
C LEU A 148 3.47 -0.88 -25.53
N GLU A 149 2.56 -1.75 -25.96
CA GLU A 149 1.96 -1.71 -27.30
C GLU A 149 1.24 -0.39 -27.58
N VAL A 150 0.45 0.10 -26.61
CA VAL A 150 -0.24 1.39 -26.71
C VAL A 150 0.75 2.55 -26.83
N LEU A 151 1.82 2.53 -26.03
CA LEU A 151 2.88 3.54 -26.06
C LEU A 151 3.61 3.55 -27.41
N ARG A 152 3.97 2.37 -27.94
CA ARG A 152 4.61 2.26 -29.26
C ARG A 152 3.72 2.77 -30.38
N SER A 153 2.44 2.39 -30.36
CA SER A 153 1.46 2.78 -31.39
C SER A 153 1.22 4.29 -31.46
N ASN A 154 1.34 4.98 -30.33
CA ASN A 154 1.18 6.44 -30.25
C ASN A 154 2.50 7.22 -30.32
N SER A 155 3.65 6.54 -30.28
CA SER A 155 4.97 7.17 -30.46
C SER A 155 5.33 7.45 -31.93
N ALA A 156 4.69 6.74 -32.87
CA ALA A 156 4.94 6.86 -34.31
C ALA A 156 4.18 8.00 -35.01
N ALA A 157 3.45 8.84 -34.25
CA ALA A 157 2.68 9.96 -34.78
C ALA A 157 3.39 11.32 -34.68
N ALA A 158 4.73 11.32 -34.58
CA ALA A 158 5.56 12.53 -34.56
C ALA A 158 6.43 12.63 -35.81
#